data_AF-A0A7C4JHT5-F1
#
_entry.id   AF-A0A7C4JHT5-F1
#
_cell.length_a   1.000
_cell.length_b   1.000
_cell.length_c   1.000
_cell.angle_alpha   90.00
_cell.angle_beta   90.00
_cell.angle_gamma   90.00
#
_symmetry.space_group_name_H-M   'P 1'
#
loop_
_entity.id
_entity.type
_entity.pdbx_description
1 polymer ?
#
loop_
_entity_poly.entity_id
_entity_poly.type
_entity_poly.pdbx_seq_one_letter_code
_entity_poly.pdbx_strand_id
1 'polypeptide(L)'
;TLAEPLRRAKVLAGEKGLDRVVEAVNVMEVPDILEWVRPGELLVTTLYPLRDKAADLENLVPKLAEKGLVGLAITPESYIDKIPECMIEAAERLNFPLIELPPKVSFIDIIQPLTSRILNIQANELRQSEQLLRQFLDLILRGGSFSDIAELIAQSVGRPVLIVDRFRRLLGRSSDAEAVCGKFLVRDSAGEAYLGEGFKPEEVGRAEWGRPGSSASAASPASPTPSGLAPWSSGRSWCGESSPRPCPPRRWWPWSMGRRWPP
;
A
#
# COMPACT_ATOMS: atom_id res chain seq x y z
N THR A 1 7.98 14.86 -5.79
CA THR A 1 7.34 15.88 -4.94
C THR A 1 5.86 15.89 -5.27
N LEU A 2 4.96 15.82 -4.29
CA LEU A 2 3.50 15.89 -4.56
C LEU A 2 3.15 17.23 -5.22
N ALA A 3 2.14 17.20 -6.10
CA ALA A 3 1.64 18.40 -6.78
C ALA A 3 1.04 19.41 -5.78
N GLU A 4 1.14 20.69 -6.14
CA GLU A 4 0.73 21.83 -5.31
C GLU A 4 -0.73 21.77 -4.80
N PRO A 5 -1.73 21.29 -5.59
CA PRO A 5 -3.10 21.17 -5.09
C PRO A 5 -3.25 20.25 -3.89
N LEU A 6 -2.50 19.14 -3.86
CA LEU A 6 -2.57 18.14 -2.81
C LEU A 6 -1.91 18.63 -1.51
N ARG A 7 -0.97 19.58 -1.58
CA ARG A 7 -0.32 20.17 -0.40
C ARG A 7 -1.26 21.07 0.40
N ARG A 8 -2.29 21.60 -0.25
CA ARG A 8 -3.32 22.44 0.37
C ARG A 8 -4.59 21.65 0.70
N ALA A 9 -4.57 20.34 0.50
CA ALA A 9 -5.67 19.49 0.88
C ALA A 9 -5.76 19.41 2.41
N LYS A 10 -6.98 19.37 2.94
CA LYS A 10 -7.25 19.30 4.36
C LYS A 10 -7.94 17.97 4.67
N VAL A 11 -7.45 17.25 5.66
CA VAL A 11 -8.16 16.07 6.17
C VAL A 11 -9.26 16.55 7.12
N LEU A 12 -10.50 16.13 6.86
CA LEU A 12 -11.67 16.50 7.65
C LEU A 12 -12.03 15.44 8.69
N ALA A 13 -11.80 14.16 8.37
CA ALA A 13 -12.08 13.03 9.23
C ALA A 13 -11.32 11.79 8.76
N GLY A 14 -11.24 10.78 9.63
CA GLY A 14 -10.70 9.46 9.33
C GLY A 14 -9.18 9.43 9.25
N GLU A 15 -8.50 10.25 10.07
CA GLU A 15 -7.02 10.36 10.06
C GLU A 15 -6.31 9.01 10.27
N LYS A 16 -6.91 8.11 11.05
CA LYS A 16 -6.40 6.75 11.27
C LYS A 16 -6.39 5.86 10.02
N GLY A 17 -7.04 6.29 8.94
CA GLY A 17 -7.04 5.61 7.64
C GLY A 17 -6.01 6.13 6.65
N LEU A 18 -5.19 7.13 7.00
CA LEU A 18 -4.27 7.78 6.06
C LEU A 18 -3.10 6.89 5.61
N ASP A 19 -2.79 5.82 6.36
CA ASP A 19 -1.76 4.85 6.00
C ASP A 19 -2.22 3.82 4.94
N ARG A 20 -3.48 3.91 4.48
CA ARG A 20 -4.01 3.03 3.44
C ARG A 20 -3.32 3.33 2.10
N VAL A 21 -2.91 2.27 1.41
CA VAL A 21 -2.26 2.36 0.09
C VAL A 21 -3.29 2.72 -0.97
N VAL A 22 -3.05 3.81 -1.70
CA VAL A 22 -3.85 4.19 -2.86
C VAL A 22 -3.34 3.45 -4.09
N GLU A 23 -4.16 2.56 -4.64
CA GLU A 23 -3.82 1.76 -5.83
C GLU A 23 -4.24 2.44 -7.14
N ALA A 24 -5.32 3.21 -7.09
CA ALA A 24 -5.84 3.95 -8.23
C ALA A 24 -6.67 5.15 -7.77
N VAL A 25 -6.93 6.07 -8.71
CA VAL A 25 -7.76 7.26 -8.49
C VAL A 25 -8.95 7.19 -9.44
N ASN A 26 -10.15 7.41 -8.93
CA ASN A 26 -11.38 7.37 -9.70
C ASN A 26 -12.19 8.66 -9.46
N VAL A 27 -13.07 9.03 -10.39
CA VAL A 27 -13.90 10.23 -10.30
C VAL A 27 -15.37 9.88 -10.33
N MET A 28 -16.12 10.46 -9.39
CA MET A 28 -17.58 10.32 -9.35
C MET A 28 -18.26 11.55 -9.96
N GLU A 29 -18.92 11.33 -11.10
CA GLU A 29 -19.82 12.32 -11.75
C GLU A 29 -21.30 11.90 -11.74
N VAL A 30 -21.60 10.68 -11.31
CA VAL A 30 -22.96 10.12 -11.24
C VAL A 30 -23.27 9.58 -9.83
N PRO A 31 -24.54 9.60 -9.38
CA PRO A 31 -24.94 9.07 -8.07
C PRO A 31 -24.64 7.57 -7.88
N ASP A 32 -24.82 6.77 -8.93
CA ASP A 32 -24.75 5.30 -8.87
C ASP A 32 -23.32 4.76 -9.12
N ILE A 33 -22.31 5.46 -8.59
CA ILE A 33 -20.89 5.13 -8.80
C ILE A 33 -20.48 3.78 -8.19
N LEU A 34 -21.26 3.25 -7.26
CA LEU A 34 -20.92 2.08 -6.44
C LEU A 34 -20.70 0.78 -7.22
N GLU A 35 -21.24 0.67 -8.44
CA GLU A 35 -21.01 -0.47 -9.34
C GLU A 35 -19.69 -0.35 -10.13
N TRP A 36 -19.11 0.85 -10.17
CA TRP A 36 -17.98 1.23 -11.02
C TRP A 36 -16.71 1.52 -10.22
N VAL A 37 -16.74 1.30 -8.91
CA VAL A 37 -15.59 1.46 -8.01
C VAL A 37 -14.96 0.13 -7.69
N ARG A 38 -13.66 0.16 -7.41
CA ARG A 38 -12.89 -1.01 -6.97
C ARG A 38 -12.26 -0.75 -5.59
N PRO A 39 -11.99 -1.82 -4.81
CA PRO A 39 -11.18 -1.70 -3.60
C PRO A 39 -9.82 -1.04 -3.91
N GLY A 40 -9.26 -0.30 -2.97
CA GLY A 40 -7.97 0.38 -3.17
C GLY A 40 -8.04 1.73 -3.88
N GLU A 41 -9.22 2.12 -4.38
CA GLU A 41 -9.41 3.40 -5.09
C GLU A 41 -9.62 4.58 -4.13
N LEU A 42 -8.96 5.70 -4.43
CA LEU A 42 -9.29 7.01 -3.88
C LEU A 42 -10.31 7.68 -4.81
N LEU A 43 -11.50 7.96 -4.29
CA LEU A 43 -12.56 8.59 -5.09
C LEU A 43 -12.47 10.10 -4.99
N VAL A 44 -12.57 10.80 -6.13
CA VAL A 44 -12.58 12.26 -6.22
C VAL A 44 -13.96 12.72 -6.72
N THR A 45 -14.54 13.75 -6.11
CA THR A 45 -15.87 14.25 -6.52
C THR A 45 -16.09 15.72 -6.15
N THR A 46 -17.07 16.36 -6.78
CA THR A 46 -17.63 17.65 -6.34
C THR A 46 -18.87 17.48 -5.47
N LEU A 47 -19.37 16.24 -5.29
CA LEU A 47 -20.66 15.90 -4.69
C LEU A 47 -21.88 16.54 -5.37
N TYR A 48 -21.71 17.27 -6.48
CA TYR A 48 -22.78 17.95 -7.21
C TYR A 48 -23.98 17.03 -7.55
N PRO A 49 -23.79 15.77 -8.00
CA PRO A 49 -24.90 14.87 -8.32
C PRO A 49 -25.78 14.48 -7.13
N LEU A 50 -25.28 14.71 -5.90
CA LEU A 50 -25.95 14.34 -4.65
C LEU A 50 -26.40 15.55 -3.82
N ARG A 51 -26.23 16.79 -4.31
CA ARG A 51 -26.48 18.02 -3.55
C ARG A 51 -27.88 18.11 -2.92
N ASP A 52 -28.90 17.59 -3.63
CA ASP A 52 -30.31 17.64 -3.21
C ASP A 52 -30.78 16.31 -2.58
N LYS A 53 -29.86 15.37 -2.36
CA LYS A 53 -30.15 14.00 -1.92
C LYS A 53 -29.46 13.68 -0.60
N ALA A 54 -29.96 14.26 0.49
CA ALA A 54 -29.40 14.11 1.83
C ALA A 54 -29.21 12.63 2.25
N ALA A 55 -30.17 11.77 1.94
CA ALA A 55 -30.09 10.34 2.24
C ALA A 55 -28.96 9.61 1.48
N ASP A 56 -28.66 10.04 0.25
CA ASP A 56 -27.58 9.44 -0.53
C ASP A 56 -26.21 9.92 -0.02
N LEU A 57 -26.09 11.19 0.39
CA LEU A 57 -24.89 11.74 1.02
C LEU A 57 -24.55 11.03 2.34
N GLU A 58 -25.55 10.82 3.19
CA GLU A 58 -25.38 10.12 4.47
C GLU A 58 -24.88 8.68 4.29
N ASN A 59 -25.37 8.00 3.24
CA ASN A 59 -25.01 6.62 2.96
C ASN A 59 -23.76 6.47 2.08
N LEU A 60 -23.24 7.54 1.49
CA LEU A 60 -22.12 7.47 0.56
C LEU A 60 -20.87 6.91 1.24
N VAL A 61 -20.42 7.54 2.33
CA VAL A 61 -19.20 7.14 3.05
C VAL A 61 -19.28 5.69 3.55
N PRO A 62 -20.36 5.25 4.24
CA PRO A 62 -20.52 3.84 4.62
C PRO A 62 -20.42 2.87 3.44
N LYS A 63 -21.10 3.15 2.32
CA LYS A 63 -21.11 2.27 1.15
C LYS A 63 -19.74 2.20 0.46
N LEU A 64 -19.02 3.32 0.38
CA LEU A 64 -17.65 3.35 -0.18
C LEU A 64 -16.67 2.60 0.72
N ALA A 65 -16.77 2.78 2.04
CA ALA A 65 -15.95 2.04 3.00
C ALA A 65 -16.20 0.53 2.92
N GLU A 66 -17.46 0.10 2.80
CA GLU A 66 -17.83 -1.31 2.63
C GLU A 66 -17.26 -1.93 1.35
N LYS A 67 -17.20 -1.15 0.27
CA LYS A 67 -16.57 -1.56 -1.01
C LYS A 67 -15.04 -1.58 -0.96
N GLY A 68 -14.42 -1.19 0.15
CA GLY A 68 -12.96 -1.23 0.32
C GLY A 68 -12.22 -0.05 -0.30
N LEU A 69 -12.88 1.09 -0.50
CA LEU A 69 -12.21 2.30 -0.94
C LEU A 69 -11.32 2.86 0.18
N VAL A 70 -10.26 3.56 -0.23
CA VAL A 70 -9.23 4.04 0.70
C VAL A 70 -9.47 5.47 1.16
N GLY A 71 -10.37 6.20 0.50
CA GLY A 71 -10.81 7.53 0.93
C GLY A 71 -11.72 8.21 -0.08
N LEU A 72 -12.22 9.38 0.31
CA LEU A 72 -13.01 10.29 -0.52
C LEU A 72 -12.41 11.68 -0.47
N ALA A 73 -12.04 12.21 -1.63
CA ALA A 73 -11.55 13.57 -1.80
C ALA A 73 -12.64 14.42 -2.47
N ILE A 74 -13.02 15.51 -1.81
CA ILE A 74 -14.10 16.39 -2.25
C ILE A 74 -13.49 17.71 -2.66
N THR A 75 -13.78 18.17 -3.87
CA THR A 75 -13.49 19.52 -4.32
C THR A 75 -14.76 20.35 -4.16
N PRO A 76 -14.95 21.08 -3.05
CA PRO A 76 -16.06 22.01 -2.91
C PRO A 76 -15.88 23.14 -3.94
N GLU A 77 -16.55 22.98 -5.07
CA GLU A 77 -16.84 24.10 -5.96
C GLU A 77 -17.97 24.96 -5.34
N SER A 78 -18.35 26.05 -6.00
CA SER A 78 -19.45 26.94 -5.58
C SER A 78 -20.84 26.28 -5.54
N TYR A 79 -20.93 24.95 -5.56
CA TYR A 79 -22.16 24.18 -5.60
C TYR A 79 -22.58 23.59 -4.26
N ILE A 80 -21.64 23.45 -3.31
CA ILE A 80 -21.90 22.93 -1.97
C ILE A 80 -21.15 23.81 -0.99
N ASP A 81 -21.90 24.57 -0.18
CA ASP A 81 -21.33 25.54 0.76
C ASP A 81 -20.51 24.89 1.89
N LYS A 82 -20.93 23.70 2.33
CA LYS A 82 -20.25 22.93 3.37
C LYS A 82 -20.50 21.44 3.20
N ILE A 83 -19.47 20.63 3.42
CA ILE A 83 -19.61 19.16 3.51
C ILE A 83 -20.51 18.83 4.73
N PRO A 84 -21.57 18.02 4.55
CA PRO A 84 -22.48 17.66 5.64
C PRO A 84 -21.77 17.02 6.83
N GLU A 85 -22.16 17.41 8.04
CA GLU A 85 -21.56 16.89 9.28
C GLU A 85 -21.75 15.37 9.41
N CYS A 86 -22.87 14.82 8.93
CA CYS A 86 -23.11 13.38 8.94
C CYS A 86 -22.06 12.59 8.15
N MET A 87 -21.49 13.16 7.08
CA MET A 87 -20.40 12.52 6.33
C MET A 87 -19.10 12.52 7.13
N ILE A 88 -18.80 13.62 7.83
CA ILE A 88 -17.62 13.76 8.68
C ILE A 88 -17.68 12.76 9.82
N GLU A 89 -18.82 12.67 10.52
CA GLU A 89 -19.03 11.72 11.61
C GLU A 89 -18.93 10.26 11.14
N ALA A 90 -19.52 9.93 9.99
CA ALA A 90 -19.44 8.59 9.41
C ALA A 90 -17.99 8.23 9.01
N ALA A 91 -17.27 9.18 8.40
CA ALA A 91 -15.87 9.02 8.01
C ALA A 91 -14.97 8.79 9.22
N GLU A 92 -15.14 9.56 10.29
CA GLU A 92 -14.36 9.42 11.52
C GLU A 92 -14.61 8.06 12.18
N ARG A 93 -15.88 7.67 12.32
CA ARG A 93 -16.27 6.37 12.90
C ARG A 93 -15.68 5.18 12.13
N LEU A 94 -15.60 5.28 10.81
CA LEU A 94 -15.12 4.21 9.94
C LEU A 94 -13.60 4.28 9.68
N ASN A 95 -12.91 5.25 10.27
CA ASN A 95 -11.51 5.59 9.94
C ASN A 95 -11.32 5.71 8.42
N PHE A 96 -12.29 6.29 7.73
CA PHE A 96 -12.31 6.44 6.29
C PHE A 96 -11.88 7.88 5.96
N PRO A 97 -10.71 8.07 5.34
CA PRO A 97 -10.20 9.41 5.04
C PRO A 97 -11.18 10.23 4.22
N LEU A 98 -11.61 11.36 4.79
CA LEU A 98 -12.40 12.37 4.11
C LEU A 98 -11.53 13.61 3.92
N ILE A 99 -11.24 13.94 2.67
CA ILE A 99 -10.25 14.96 2.30
C ILE A 99 -10.97 16.08 1.57
N GLU A 100 -10.80 17.31 2.02
CA GLU A 100 -11.21 18.52 1.32
C GLU A 100 -10.06 19.00 0.45
N LEU A 101 -10.29 19.09 -0.86
CA LEU A 101 -9.37 19.62 -1.83
C LEU A 101 -9.60 21.13 -1.99
N PRO A 102 -8.56 21.91 -2.32
CA PRO A 102 -8.73 23.34 -2.54
C PRO A 102 -9.71 23.62 -3.71
N PRO A 103 -10.51 24.69 -3.62
CA PRO A 103 -11.48 25.03 -4.65
C PRO A 103 -10.79 25.41 -5.97
N LYS A 104 -11.54 25.29 -7.09
CA LYS A 104 -11.09 25.65 -8.44
C LYS A 104 -9.86 24.86 -8.93
N VAL A 105 -9.76 23.59 -8.56
CA VAL A 105 -8.73 22.68 -9.07
C VAL A 105 -9.34 21.72 -10.07
N SER A 106 -8.68 21.55 -11.22
CA SER A 106 -9.12 20.57 -12.21
C SER A 106 -8.84 19.16 -11.72
N PHE A 107 -9.76 18.21 -11.94
CA PHE A 107 -9.52 16.81 -11.63
C PHE A 107 -8.24 16.27 -12.26
N ILE A 108 -7.87 16.76 -13.45
CA ILE A 108 -6.64 16.31 -14.11
C ILE A 108 -5.37 16.69 -13.35
N ASP A 109 -5.38 17.84 -12.66
CA ASP A 109 -4.28 18.32 -11.82
C ASP A 109 -4.14 17.52 -10.52
N ILE A 110 -5.14 16.70 -10.19
CA ILE A 110 -5.14 15.79 -9.05
C ILE A 110 -4.78 14.37 -9.51
N ILE A 111 -5.46 13.88 -10.55
CA ILE A 111 -5.32 12.52 -11.06
C ILE A 111 -3.92 12.31 -11.63
N GLN A 112 -3.42 13.20 -12.51
CA GLN A 112 -2.13 12.96 -13.16
C GLN A 112 -0.99 12.84 -12.14
N PRO A 113 -0.83 13.75 -11.15
CA PRO A 113 0.24 13.61 -10.17
C PRO A 113 0.09 12.39 -9.27
N LEU A 114 -1.14 12.03 -8.88
CA LEU A 114 -1.40 10.85 -8.07
C LEU A 114 -1.09 9.56 -8.84
N THR A 115 -1.66 9.40 -10.05
CA THR A 115 -1.38 8.26 -10.92
C THR A 115 0.12 8.16 -11.23
N SER A 116 0.79 9.28 -11.54
CA SER A 116 2.24 9.30 -11.76
C SER A 116 3.00 8.85 -10.51
N ARG A 117 2.54 9.22 -9.31
CA ARG A 117 3.18 8.80 -8.06
C ARG A 117 2.97 7.31 -7.81
N ILE A 118 1.76 6.80 -8.00
CA ILE A 118 1.42 5.38 -7.85
C ILE A 118 2.28 4.54 -8.81
N LEU A 119 2.30 4.90 -10.09
CA LEU A 119 3.12 4.21 -11.10
C LEU A 119 4.61 4.28 -10.77
N ASN A 120 5.09 5.40 -10.25
CA ASN A 120 6.51 5.52 -9.88
C ASN A 120 6.89 4.64 -8.69
N ILE A 121 6.01 4.44 -7.72
CA ILE A 121 6.23 3.52 -6.60
C ILE A 121 6.36 2.10 -7.13
N GLN A 122 5.40 1.65 -7.94
CA GLN A 122 5.40 0.32 -8.57
C GLN A 122 6.62 0.11 -9.47
N ALA A 123 6.96 1.11 -10.28
CA ALA A 123 8.14 1.05 -11.15
C ALA A 123 9.47 1.05 -10.38
N ASN A 124 9.50 1.60 -9.16
CA ASN A 124 10.71 1.61 -8.36
C ASN A 124 11.07 0.23 -7.82
N GLU A 125 10.07 -0.57 -7.46
CA GLU A 125 10.26 -1.96 -7.04
C GLU A 125 10.82 -2.80 -8.19
N LEU A 126 10.26 -2.64 -9.39
CA LEU A 126 10.76 -3.32 -10.58
C LEU A 126 12.20 -2.89 -10.93
N ARG A 127 12.49 -1.59 -10.88
CA ARG A 127 13.84 -1.06 -11.14
C ARG A 127 14.87 -1.56 -10.14
N GLN A 128 14.52 -1.69 -8.86
CA GLN A 128 15.44 -2.27 -7.86
C GLN A 128 15.79 -3.72 -8.18
N SER A 129 14.79 -4.54 -8.50
CA SER A 129 15.00 -5.94 -8.88
C SER A 129 15.88 -6.04 -10.14
N GLU A 130 15.60 -5.19 -11.15
CA GLU A 130 16.38 -5.15 -12.38
C GLU A 130 17.83 -4.69 -12.14
N GLN A 131 18.03 -3.68 -11.28
CA GLN A 131 19.36 -3.16 -10.97
C GLN A 131 20.21 -4.19 -10.24
N LEU A 132 19.64 -4.92 -9.28
CA LEU A 132 20.32 -6.03 -8.62
C LEU A 132 20.70 -7.11 -9.63
N LEU A 133 19.76 -7.53 -10.49
CA LEU A 133 20.02 -8.53 -11.52
C LEU A 133 21.14 -8.09 -12.48
N ARG A 134 21.14 -6.83 -12.92
CA ARG A 134 22.20 -6.27 -13.80
C ARG A 134 23.57 -6.28 -13.11
N GLN A 135 23.65 -5.96 -11.83
CA GLN A 135 24.90 -6.02 -11.06
C GLN A 135 25.42 -7.46 -10.96
N PHE A 136 24.54 -8.44 -10.72
CA PHE A 136 24.89 -9.86 -10.75
C PHE A 136 25.40 -10.30 -12.12
N LEU A 137 24.70 -9.95 -13.20
CA LEU A 137 25.07 -10.33 -14.55
C LEU A 137 26.39 -9.68 -14.99
N ASP A 138 26.62 -8.41 -14.66
CA ASP A 138 27.89 -7.73 -14.98
C ASP A 138 29.08 -8.38 -14.27
N LEU A 139 28.92 -8.78 -13.00
CA LEU A 139 29.95 -9.54 -12.28
C LEU A 139 30.23 -10.91 -12.91
N ILE A 140 29.19 -11.66 -13.26
CA ILE A 140 29.35 -12.99 -13.89
C ILE A 140 30.03 -12.86 -15.27
N LEU A 141 29.60 -11.88 -16.09
CA LEU A 141 30.11 -11.70 -17.46
C LEU A 141 31.54 -11.15 -17.51
N ARG A 142 31.98 -10.39 -16.49
CA ARG A 142 33.37 -9.94 -16.37
C ARG A 142 34.33 -11.00 -15.85
N GLY A 143 33.82 -12.20 -15.53
CA GLY A 143 34.62 -13.25 -14.89
C GLY A 143 34.96 -12.93 -13.44
N GLY A 144 34.08 -12.18 -12.74
CA GLY A 144 34.22 -11.89 -11.33
C GLY A 144 34.41 -13.18 -10.53
N SER A 145 35.32 -13.13 -9.56
CA SER A 145 35.59 -14.26 -8.68
C SER A 145 34.36 -14.55 -7.82
N PHE A 146 34.23 -15.77 -7.31
CA PHE A 146 33.18 -16.10 -6.34
C PHE A 146 33.20 -15.18 -5.10
N SER A 147 34.34 -14.57 -4.77
CA SER A 147 34.45 -13.58 -3.69
C SER A 147 33.78 -12.25 -4.05
N ASP A 148 33.85 -11.81 -5.31
CA ASP A 148 33.17 -10.58 -5.76
C ASP A 148 31.65 -10.74 -5.71
N ILE A 149 31.16 -11.94 -6.07
CA ILE A 149 29.75 -12.31 -5.94
C ILE A 149 29.33 -12.35 -4.46
N ALA A 150 30.16 -12.94 -3.59
CA ALA A 150 29.89 -12.99 -2.16
C ALA A 150 29.84 -11.59 -1.54
N GLU A 151 30.71 -10.66 -1.97
CA GLU A 151 30.72 -9.27 -1.53
C GLU A 151 29.43 -8.53 -1.92
N LEU A 152 28.97 -8.70 -3.16
CA LEU A 152 27.73 -8.06 -3.63
C LEU A 152 26.49 -8.58 -2.86
N ILE A 153 26.42 -9.89 -2.61
CA ILE A 153 25.33 -10.48 -1.80
C ILE A 153 25.42 -9.94 -0.37
N ALA A 154 26.62 -9.84 0.19
CA ALA A 154 26.81 -9.36 1.56
C ALA A 154 26.35 -7.91 1.72
N GLN A 155 26.69 -7.04 0.77
CA GLN A 155 26.22 -5.64 0.74
C GLN A 155 24.70 -5.54 0.59
N SER A 156 24.09 -6.41 -0.21
CA SER A 156 22.64 -6.39 -0.47
C SER A 156 21.83 -6.92 0.73
N VAL A 157 22.34 -7.94 1.42
CA VAL A 157 21.66 -8.60 2.55
C VAL A 157 22.07 -8.00 3.90
N GLY A 158 23.15 -7.22 3.95
CA GLY A 158 23.73 -6.66 5.18
C GLY A 158 24.27 -7.74 6.12
N ARG A 159 24.73 -8.87 5.57
CA ARG A 159 25.22 -10.03 6.33
C ARG A 159 26.44 -10.65 5.65
N PRO A 160 27.38 -11.23 6.41
CA PRO A 160 28.51 -11.95 5.83
C PRO A 160 28.05 -13.15 4.98
N VAL A 161 28.71 -13.38 3.84
CA VAL A 161 28.35 -14.43 2.89
C VAL A 161 29.55 -15.32 2.59
N LEU A 162 29.30 -16.63 2.56
CA LEU A 162 30.22 -17.66 2.10
C LEU A 162 29.59 -18.42 0.95
N ILE A 163 30.36 -18.66 -0.11
CA ILE A 163 29.97 -19.52 -1.22
C ILE A 163 30.82 -20.78 -1.13
N VAL A 164 30.15 -21.93 -1.02
CA VAL A 164 30.78 -23.25 -0.97
C VAL A 164 30.23 -24.17 -2.04
N ASP A 165 31.01 -25.15 -2.45
CA ASP A 165 30.54 -26.22 -3.34
C ASP A 165 29.84 -27.35 -2.56
N ARG A 166 29.40 -28.38 -3.29
CA ARG A 166 28.76 -29.59 -2.73
C ARG A 166 29.67 -30.40 -1.79
N PHE A 167 30.98 -30.19 -1.85
CA PHE A 167 32.00 -30.82 -1.01
C PHE A 167 32.45 -29.89 0.13
N ARG A 168 31.71 -28.78 0.36
CA ARG A 168 32.01 -27.76 1.37
C ARG A 168 33.32 -27.01 1.11
N ARG A 169 33.89 -27.11 -0.09
CA ARG A 169 35.06 -26.31 -0.49
C ARG A 169 34.64 -24.86 -0.60
N LEU A 170 35.45 -23.97 -0.03
CA LEU A 170 35.23 -22.53 -0.13
C LEU A 170 35.55 -22.07 -1.56
N LEU A 171 34.53 -21.56 -2.25
CA LEU A 171 34.67 -20.97 -3.57
C LEU A 171 34.90 -19.46 -3.47
N GLY A 172 34.22 -18.78 -2.55
CA GLY A 172 34.34 -17.34 -2.35
C GLY A 172 33.78 -16.87 -1.01
N ARG A 173 34.18 -15.68 -0.57
CA ARG A 173 33.76 -15.10 0.72
C ARG A 173 33.67 -13.58 0.62
N SER A 174 32.77 -12.98 1.39
CA SER A 174 32.76 -11.54 1.61
C SER A 174 33.85 -11.16 2.62
N SER A 175 34.27 -9.90 2.60
CA SER A 175 35.24 -9.30 3.51
C SER A 175 34.88 -9.53 4.99
N ASP A 176 33.61 -9.30 5.34
CA ASP A 176 33.09 -9.49 6.71
C ASP A 176 33.00 -10.96 7.14
N ALA A 177 33.04 -11.91 6.20
CA ALA A 177 32.92 -13.34 6.51
C ALA A 177 34.18 -13.93 7.13
N GLU A 178 35.35 -13.27 6.99
CA GLU A 178 36.60 -13.74 7.58
C GLU A 178 36.56 -13.68 9.11
N ALA A 179 36.02 -12.59 9.68
CA ALA A 179 35.91 -12.42 11.13
C ALA A 179 34.96 -13.44 11.78
N VAL A 180 33.85 -13.77 11.09
CA VAL A 180 32.79 -14.62 11.65
C VAL A 180 33.03 -16.10 11.36
N CYS A 181 33.52 -16.41 10.17
CA CYS A 181 33.60 -17.79 9.70
C CYS A 181 35.00 -18.36 9.66
N GLY A 182 36.04 -17.56 9.92
CA GLY A 182 37.44 -18.02 9.97
C GLY A 182 37.65 -19.21 10.93
N LYS A 183 36.91 -19.24 12.05
CA LYS A 183 36.95 -20.33 13.04
C LYS A 183 36.34 -21.66 12.56
N PHE A 184 35.55 -21.63 11.48
CA PHE A 184 34.90 -22.81 10.91
C PHE A 184 35.55 -23.28 9.61
N LEU A 185 36.59 -22.59 9.13
CA LEU A 185 37.33 -22.97 7.94
C LEU A 185 38.48 -23.91 8.32
N VAL A 186 38.45 -25.11 7.78
CA VAL A 186 39.51 -26.12 7.88
C VAL A 186 40.31 -26.08 6.59
N ARG A 187 41.64 -26.14 6.68
CA ARG A 187 42.50 -26.29 5.50
C ARG A 187 42.96 -27.72 5.38
N ASP A 188 42.94 -28.24 4.16
CA ASP A 188 43.54 -29.54 3.87
C ASP A 188 45.07 -29.44 3.74
N SER A 189 45.71 -30.59 3.48
CA SER A 189 47.15 -30.69 3.23
C SER A 189 47.62 -30.00 1.95
N ALA A 190 46.70 -29.67 1.02
CA ALA A 190 46.97 -28.91 -0.20
C ALA A 190 46.79 -27.39 0.01
N GLY A 191 46.34 -26.96 1.19
CA GLY A 191 46.07 -25.56 1.53
C GLY A 191 44.70 -25.05 1.11
N GLU A 192 43.85 -25.90 0.51
CA GLU A 192 42.48 -25.58 0.15
C GLU A 192 41.60 -25.43 1.40
N ALA A 193 40.75 -24.40 1.43
CA ALA A 193 39.86 -24.13 2.55
C ALA A 193 38.51 -24.80 2.35
N TYR A 194 38.04 -25.48 3.39
CA TYR A 194 36.76 -26.16 3.46
C TYR A 194 36.00 -25.69 4.69
N LEU A 195 34.68 -25.64 4.58
CA LEU A 195 33.81 -25.37 5.71
C LEU A 195 33.69 -26.64 6.55
N GLY A 196 34.23 -26.61 7.77
CA GLY A 196 34.27 -27.77 8.67
C GLY A 196 32.88 -28.36 8.93
N GLU A 197 32.82 -29.68 9.13
CA GLU A 197 31.55 -30.43 9.26
C GLU A 197 30.66 -29.96 10.42
N GLY A 198 31.26 -29.36 11.46
CA GLY A 198 30.57 -28.78 12.61
C GLY A 198 29.91 -27.41 12.36
N PHE A 199 30.06 -26.79 11.19
CA PHE A 199 29.38 -25.53 10.88
C PHE A 199 27.89 -25.78 10.71
N LYS A 200 27.10 -25.20 11.63
CA LYS A 200 25.64 -25.07 11.50
C LYS A 200 25.28 -23.59 11.30
N PRO A 201 24.58 -23.23 10.20
CA PRO A 201 24.23 -21.84 9.90
C PRO A 201 23.47 -21.15 11.04
N GLU A 202 22.68 -21.92 11.78
CA GLU A 202 21.83 -21.47 12.89
C GLU A 202 22.55 -21.24 14.23
N GLU A 203 23.77 -21.78 14.40
CA GLU A 203 24.62 -21.53 15.58
C GLU A 203 25.39 -20.19 15.43
N VAL A 204 25.76 -19.83 14.20
CA VAL A 204 26.46 -18.57 13.88
C VAL A 204 25.54 -17.35 14.02
N GLY A 205 24.27 -17.49 13.65
CA GLY A 205 23.28 -16.41 13.79
C GLY A 205 22.83 -16.11 15.22
N ARG A 206 23.15 -16.97 16.20
CA ARG A 206 22.71 -16.83 17.61
C ARG A 206 23.81 -16.45 18.59
N ALA A 207 25.07 -16.79 18.31
CA ALA A 207 26.16 -16.68 19.28
C ALA A 207 26.92 -15.34 19.24
N GLU A 208 26.96 -14.64 18.10
CA GLU A 208 27.71 -13.37 17.96
C GLU A 208 26.84 -12.17 17.59
N TRP A 209 25.60 -12.43 17.17
CA TRP A 209 24.67 -11.39 16.77
C TRP A 209 23.49 -11.48 17.73
N GLY A 210 23.41 -10.50 18.63
CA GLY A 210 22.29 -10.38 19.55
C GLY A 210 20.96 -10.54 18.81
N ARG A 211 19.95 -11.07 19.52
CA ARG A 211 18.58 -11.29 19.02
C ARG A 211 18.18 -10.21 18.01
N PRO A 212 17.41 -10.52 16.95
CA PRO A 212 16.82 -9.48 16.12
C PRO A 212 15.87 -8.65 17.00
N GLY A 213 16.38 -7.53 17.52
CA GLY A 213 15.72 -6.69 18.52
C GLY A 213 16.70 -5.77 19.24
N SER A 214 16.68 -4.48 18.86
CA SER A 214 17.39 -3.31 19.41
C SER A 214 18.89 -3.25 19.08
N SER A 215 19.44 -2.28 18.35
CA SER A 215 19.13 -0.87 18.03
C SER A 215 20.03 -0.46 16.83
N ALA A 216 19.82 0.54 15.96
CA ALA A 216 18.77 1.47 15.61
C ALA A 216 19.15 2.07 14.22
N SER A 217 18.14 2.39 13.39
CA SER A 217 18.21 3.19 12.13
C SER A 217 18.84 2.46 10.91
N ALA A 218 18.15 2.18 9.81
CA ALA A 218 17.16 3.01 9.13
C ALA A 218 15.88 2.25 8.77
N ALA A 219 14.75 2.92 8.95
CA ALA A 219 13.43 2.46 8.57
C ALA A 219 13.27 2.38 7.06
N SER A 220 12.89 1.21 6.56
CA SER A 220 12.14 1.03 5.30
C SER A 220 10.80 0.40 5.67
N PRO A 221 9.66 0.95 5.22
CA PRO A 221 8.35 0.47 5.64
C PRO A 221 8.04 -0.88 5.01
N ALA A 222 7.57 -1.80 5.85
CA ALA A 222 7.07 -3.12 5.45
C ALA A 222 5.78 -2.97 4.65
N SER A 223 5.77 -3.53 3.44
CA SER A 223 4.56 -3.80 2.66
C SER A 223 3.87 -5.05 3.21
N PRO A 224 2.55 -5.03 3.47
CA PRO A 224 1.81 -6.22 3.87
C PRO A 224 1.41 -7.03 2.63
N THR A 225 1.90 -8.28 2.54
CA THR A 225 1.32 -9.29 1.65
C THR A 225 0.14 -9.97 2.35
N PRO A 226 -1.01 -10.15 1.66
CA PRO A 226 -2.10 -10.96 2.17
C PRO A 226 -1.94 -12.41 1.68
N SER A 227 -1.85 -13.37 2.59
CA SER A 227 -2.09 -14.78 2.29
C SER A 227 -2.81 -15.45 3.46
N GLY A 228 -3.99 -16.01 3.18
CA GLY A 228 -4.79 -16.68 4.20
C GLY A 228 -6.24 -16.97 3.78
N LEU A 229 -6.43 -17.59 2.62
CA LEU A 229 -7.68 -18.27 2.26
C LEU A 229 -7.75 -19.62 3.00
N ALA A 230 -8.75 -19.81 3.86
CA ALA A 230 -9.30 -21.11 4.30
C ALA A 230 -10.71 -20.89 4.91
N PRO A 231 -11.54 -21.94 5.10
CA PRO A 231 -12.70 -22.21 4.26
C PRO A 231 -14.04 -21.90 4.93
N TRP A 232 -15.08 -21.79 4.10
CA TRP A 232 -16.48 -21.73 4.50
C TRP A 232 -16.88 -22.87 5.45
N SER A 233 -17.44 -22.51 6.61
CA SER A 233 -18.27 -23.38 7.43
C SER A 233 -19.69 -22.82 7.51
N SER A 234 -20.63 -23.60 6.98
CA SER A 234 -22.07 -23.46 7.07
C SER A 234 -22.60 -23.35 8.51
N GLY A 235 -23.61 -22.48 8.68
CA GLY A 235 -24.73 -22.72 9.60
C GLY A 235 -24.67 -22.05 10.98
N ARG A 236 -25.41 -20.95 11.13
CA ARG A 236 -26.58 -20.88 12.03
C ARG A 236 -27.26 -19.49 12.01
N SER A 237 -28.51 -19.53 11.55
CA SER A 237 -29.67 -18.76 11.97
C SER A 237 -29.52 -17.80 13.16
N TRP A 238 -29.83 -16.51 12.95
CA TRP A 238 -30.50 -15.68 13.95
C TRP A 238 -31.43 -14.68 13.21
N CYS A 239 -32.72 -15.04 13.15
CA CYS A 239 -33.80 -14.09 12.94
C CYS A 239 -34.05 -13.36 14.26
N GLY A 240 -34.22 -12.05 14.22
CA GLY A 240 -34.59 -11.23 15.36
C GLY A 240 -35.11 -9.89 14.89
N GLU A 241 -36.43 -9.84 14.68
CA GLU A 241 -37.23 -8.63 14.47
C GLU A 241 -36.90 -7.52 15.47
N SER A 242 -36.86 -6.27 14.98
CA SER A 242 -37.60 -5.15 15.59
C SER A 242 -37.39 -3.83 14.81
N SER A 243 -38.40 -3.44 14.05
CA SER A 243 -38.63 -2.05 13.62
C SER A 243 -39.50 -1.36 14.68
N PRO A 244 -39.34 -0.06 14.97
CA PRO A 244 -40.26 0.97 14.45
C PRO A 244 -39.52 2.32 14.18
N ARG A 245 -39.96 3.37 13.46
CA ARG A 245 -41.16 3.87 12.77
C ARG A 245 -40.68 5.08 11.92
N PRO A 246 -41.36 5.47 10.83
CA PRO A 246 -41.00 6.64 10.02
C PRO A 246 -41.67 7.95 10.49
N CYS A 247 -40.97 9.07 10.35
CA CYS A 247 -41.54 10.45 10.45
C CYS A 247 -42.06 10.93 9.07
N PRO A 248 -43.07 11.83 9.04
CA PRO A 248 -43.92 12.05 7.85
C PRO A 248 -43.35 13.09 6.87
N PRO A 249 -43.74 13.06 5.58
CA PRO A 249 -43.38 14.09 4.62
C PRO A 249 -44.34 15.29 4.72
N ARG A 250 -43.78 16.50 4.76
CA ARG A 250 -44.53 17.76 4.53
C ARG A 250 -44.69 17.99 3.03
N ARG A 251 -45.95 17.99 2.59
CA ARG A 251 -46.41 18.44 1.26
C ARG A 251 -46.04 19.90 1.00
N TRP A 252 -45.36 20.17 -0.12
CA TRP A 252 -45.49 21.43 -0.87
C TRP A 252 -45.61 21.12 -2.37
N TRP A 253 -46.33 22.00 -3.06
CA TRP A 253 -47.15 21.80 -4.27
C TRP A 253 -46.39 21.55 -5.60
N PRO A 254 -47.09 21.04 -6.63
CA PRO A 254 -46.49 20.62 -7.90
C PRO A 254 -46.39 21.79 -8.89
N TRP A 255 -45.25 21.94 -9.55
CA TRP A 255 -45.16 22.67 -10.81
C TRP A 255 -44.86 21.67 -11.94
N SER A 256 -45.89 21.48 -12.74
CA SER A 256 -45.90 20.77 -14.02
C SER A 256 -45.18 21.55 -15.13
N MET A 257 -44.81 20.80 -16.18
CA MET A 257 -44.25 21.17 -17.49
C MET A 257 -42.77 20.81 -17.59
N GLY A 258 -42.34 19.78 -18.32
CA GLY A 258 -42.84 19.29 -19.60
C GLY A 258 -41.96 19.87 -20.70
N ARG A 259 -40.98 19.08 -21.16
CA ARG A 259 -40.51 19.09 -22.56
C ARG A 259 -39.59 17.91 -22.82
N ARG A 260 -40.11 16.99 -23.65
CA ARG A 260 -39.37 15.97 -24.40
C ARG A 260 -38.29 16.62 -25.25
N TRP A 261 -37.17 15.93 -25.42
CA TRP A 261 -36.28 16.06 -26.58
C TRP A 261 -36.34 14.73 -27.38
N PRO A 262 -36.48 14.77 -28.71
CA PRO A 262 -36.60 13.57 -29.55
C PRO A 262 -35.26 13.25 -30.25
N PRO A 263 -35.29 12.22 -31.13
CA PRO A 263 -34.64 10.92 -30.94
C PRO A 263 -33.11 10.91 -31.14
#